data_AF-A0A518GTB7-F1
#
_entry.id   AF-A0A518GTB7-F1
#
_cell.length_a   1.000
_cell.length_b   1.000
_cell.length_c   1.000
_cell.angle_alpha   90.00
_cell.angle_beta   90.00
_cell.angle_gamma   90.00
#
_symmetry.space_group_name_H-M   'P 1'
#
loop_
_entity.id
_entity.type
_entity.pdbx_description
1 polymer ?
#
loop_
_entity_poly.entity_id
_entity_poly.type
_entity_poly.pdbx_seq_one_letter_code
_entity_poly.pdbx_strand_id
1 'polypeptide(L)'
;MKDLRHLIPEWVTRGKTIRQLIQELQSFENQDMMVRMSLDDGESHFGISIIGKIDGQCVLINCEHYHRNEWQGFMEEQIPSDA
;
A
#
# COMPACT_ATOMS: atom_id res chain seq x y z
N MET A 1 -7.92 -12.69 21.59
CA MET A 1 -6.71 -11.82 21.57
C MET A 1 -5.67 -12.44 22.48
N LYS A 2 -4.40 -12.47 22.11
CA LYS A 2 -3.34 -12.85 23.05
C LYS A 2 -3.20 -11.72 24.07
N ASP A 3 -3.19 -12.04 25.36
CA ASP A 3 -2.93 -11.03 26.39
C ASP A 3 -1.54 -10.44 26.17
N LEU A 4 -1.49 -9.10 26.03
CA LEU A 4 -0.24 -8.38 25.87
C LEU A 4 0.53 -8.44 27.18
N ARG A 5 1.65 -9.15 27.19
CA ARG A 5 2.54 -9.26 28.36
C ARG A 5 3.28 -7.94 28.65
N HIS A 6 3.38 -7.06 27.66
CA HIS A 6 4.01 -5.75 27.75
C HIS A 6 3.23 -4.73 26.90
N LEU A 7 3.27 -3.45 27.32
CA LEU A 7 2.70 -2.36 26.54
C LEU A 7 3.47 -2.20 25.22
N ILE A 8 2.74 -1.98 24.13
CA ILE A 8 3.34 -1.65 22.84
C ILE A 8 3.81 -0.19 22.92
N PRO A 9 5.10 0.10 22.70
CA PRO A 9 5.61 1.47 22.74
C PRO A 9 4.91 2.36 21.70
N GLU A 10 4.71 3.62 22.05
CA GLU A 10 4.04 4.61 21.17
C GLU A 10 4.73 4.75 19.81
N TRP A 11 6.06 4.63 19.76
CA TRP A 11 6.82 4.72 18.51
C TRP A 11 6.45 3.62 17.50
N VAL A 12 5.91 2.48 17.96
CA VAL A 12 5.44 1.38 17.11
C VAL A 12 4.08 1.71 16.47
N THR A 13 3.22 2.46 17.16
CA THR A 13 1.80 2.61 16.77
C THR A 13 1.40 4.02 16.35
N ARG A 14 2.19 5.07 16.67
CA ARG A 14 1.80 6.47 16.47
C ARG A 14 1.59 6.90 15.02
N GLY A 15 2.04 6.08 14.05
CA GLY A 15 1.99 6.41 12.62
C GLY A 15 2.84 7.63 12.26
N LYS A 16 2.65 8.15 11.05
CA LYS A 16 3.31 9.38 10.56
C LYS A 16 2.27 10.30 9.95
N THR A 17 2.44 11.61 10.14
CA THR A 17 1.70 12.60 9.38
C THR A 17 2.18 12.64 7.92
N ILE A 18 1.35 13.17 7.01
CA ILE A 18 1.75 13.39 5.61
C ILE A 18 3.04 14.22 5.53
N ARG A 19 3.18 15.24 6.38
CA ARG A 19 4.37 16.11 6.42
C ARG A 19 5.64 15.33 6.76
N GLN A 20 5.59 14.49 7.79
CA GLN A 20 6.73 13.66 8.20
C GLN A 20 7.10 12.65 7.12
N LEU A 21 6.09 12.00 6.51
CA LEU A 21 6.31 11.06 5.41
C LEU A 21 7.01 11.75 4.23
N ILE A 22 6.52 12.93 3.81
CA ILE A 22 7.13 13.69 2.70
C ILE A 22 8.58 14.06 3.01
N GLN A 23 8.87 14.51 4.23
CA GLN A 23 10.25 14.86 4.64
C GLN A 23 11.19 13.65 4.56
N GLU A 24 10.73 12.47 4.97
CA GLU A 24 11.52 11.24 4.88
C GLU A 24 11.73 10.83 3.42
N LEU A 25 10.69 10.86 2.59
CA LEU A 25 10.82 10.57 1.15
C LEU A 25 11.78 11.52 0.44
N GLN A 26 11.73 12.83 0.76
CA GLN A 26 12.64 13.84 0.21
C GLN A 26 14.11 13.65 0.62
N SER A 27 14.39 12.87 1.67
CA SER A 27 15.76 12.60 2.11
C SER A 27 16.49 11.56 1.27
N PHE A 28 15.78 10.81 0.41
CA PHE A 28 16.39 9.84 -0.50
C PHE A 28 17.08 10.56 -1.66
N GLU A 29 18.31 10.14 -2.00
CA GLU A 29 19.07 10.76 -3.08
C GLU A 29 18.36 10.61 -4.44
N ASN A 30 17.80 9.43 -4.71
CA ASN A 30 17.06 9.16 -5.94
C ASN A 30 15.55 9.27 -5.71
N GLN A 31 14.97 10.39 -6.15
CA GLN A 31 13.53 10.67 -6.03
C GLN A 31 12.67 9.91 -7.06
N ASP A 32 13.27 9.23 -8.04
CA ASP A 32 12.56 8.41 -9.04
C ASP A 32 12.40 6.94 -8.61
N MET A 33 12.86 6.60 -7.40
CA MET A 33 12.70 5.25 -6.85
C MET A 33 11.22 4.92 -6.63
N MET A 34 10.81 3.72 -7.03
CA MET A 34 9.46 3.22 -6.81
C MET A 34 9.20 3.01 -5.32
N VAL A 35 8.16 3.66 -4.80
CA VAL A 35 7.70 3.46 -3.42
C VAL A 35 6.89 2.18 -3.33
N ARG A 36 7.21 1.34 -2.34
CA ARG A 36 6.51 0.08 -2.07
C ARG A 36 6.09 0.02 -0.60
N MET A 37 4.96 -0.64 -0.33
CA MET A 37 4.38 -0.79 1.01
C MET A 37 4.45 -2.25 1.44
N SER A 38 4.95 -2.50 2.65
CA SER A 38 4.95 -3.81 3.32
C SER A 38 4.06 -3.78 4.55
N LEU A 39 3.46 -4.92 4.87
CA LEU A 39 2.67 -5.15 6.09
C LEU A 39 3.28 -6.24 6.99
N ASP A 40 4.44 -6.77 6.60
CA ASP A 40 5.11 -7.94 7.18
C ASP A 40 6.62 -7.70 7.37
N ASP A 41 6.96 -6.48 7.77
CA ASP A 41 8.34 -6.06 8.09
C ASP A 41 9.34 -6.22 6.91
N GLY A 42 8.81 -6.19 5.69
CA GLY A 42 9.59 -6.22 4.44
C GLY A 42 9.70 -7.59 3.78
N GLU A 43 9.12 -8.66 4.34
CA GLU A 43 9.12 -9.98 3.70
C GLU A 43 8.40 -9.95 2.34
N SER A 44 7.27 -9.25 2.27
CA SER A 44 6.57 -8.93 1.03
C SER A 44 6.28 -7.44 0.93
N HIS A 45 6.17 -6.96 -0.31
CA HIS A 45 5.88 -5.55 -0.56
C HIS A 45 5.15 -5.34 -1.88
N PHE A 46 4.28 -4.33 -1.90
CA PHE A 46 3.36 -4.06 -3.00
C PHE A 46 3.47 -2.61 -3.46
N GLY A 47 3.11 -2.35 -4.71
CA GLY A 47 3.05 -0.98 -5.21
C GLY A 47 1.94 -0.17 -4.51
N ILE A 48 2.06 1.14 -4.52
CA ILE A 48 0.96 2.04 -4.15
C ILE A 48 0.25 2.45 -5.44
N SER A 49 -1.03 2.12 -5.56
CA SER A 49 -1.83 2.43 -6.75
C SER A 49 -2.59 3.75 -6.61
N ILE A 50 -3.15 4.00 -5.42
CA ILE A 50 -4.02 5.15 -5.15
C ILE A 50 -3.68 5.74 -3.77
N ILE A 51 -3.73 7.06 -3.68
CA ILE A 51 -3.72 7.79 -2.41
C ILE A 51 -5.13 8.34 -2.18
N GLY A 52 -5.79 7.91 -1.10
CA GLY A 52 -7.17 8.27 -0.79
C GLY A 52 -7.31 8.96 0.57
N LYS A 53 -8.42 9.67 0.76
CA LYS A 53 -8.86 10.17 2.07
C LYS A 53 -10.03 9.33 2.56
N ILE A 54 -9.83 8.55 3.61
CA ILE A 54 -10.85 7.66 4.19
C ILE A 54 -10.88 7.93 5.69
N ASP A 55 -12.06 8.20 6.25
CA ASP A 55 -12.26 8.47 7.68
C ASP A 55 -11.31 9.54 8.26
N GLY A 56 -10.99 10.55 7.45
CA GLY A 56 -10.08 11.65 7.83
C GLY A 56 -8.59 11.30 7.75
N GLN A 57 -8.22 10.08 7.35
CA GLN A 57 -6.85 9.60 7.22
C GLN A 57 -6.40 9.57 5.77
N CYS A 58 -5.09 9.71 5.56
CA CYS A 58 -4.44 9.48 4.25
C CYS A 58 -4.14 7.98 4.13
N VAL A 59 -4.76 7.31 3.18
CA VAL A 59 -4.63 5.87 2.99
C VAL A 59 -3.89 5.59 1.68
N LEU A 60 -2.85 4.76 1.77
CA LEU A 60 -2.10 4.24 0.63
C LEU A 60 -2.71 2.90 0.24
N ILE A 61 -3.26 2.84 -0.97
CA ILE A 61 -4.06 1.70 -1.42
C ILE A 61 -3.30 0.94 -2.51
N ASN A 62 -3.18 -0.37 -2.33
CA ASN A 62 -2.74 -1.29 -3.36
C ASN A 62 -3.96 -1.84 -4.12
N CYS A 63 -3.94 -1.74 -5.45
CA CYS A 63 -4.98 -2.30 -6.33
C CYS A 63 -4.44 -3.37 -7.28
N GLU A 64 -3.18 -3.80 -7.12
CA GLU A 64 -2.52 -4.76 -8.03
C GLU A 64 -3.31 -6.08 -8.14
N HIS A 65 -3.95 -6.52 -7.06
CA HIS A 65 -4.83 -7.71 -7.07
C HIS A 65 -6.17 -7.48 -7.79
N TYR A 66 -6.77 -6.30 -7.66
CA TYR A 66 -8.02 -5.97 -8.38
C TYR A 66 -7.79 -5.98 -9.88
N HIS A 67 -6.68 -5.39 -10.34
CA HIS A 67 -6.31 -5.44 -11.75
C HIS A 67 -6.10 -6.87 -12.22
N ARG A 68 -5.40 -7.73 -11.46
CA ARG A 68 -5.14 -9.10 -11.92
C ARG A 68 -6.41 -9.91 -12.18
N ASN A 69 -7.48 -9.74 -11.42
CA ASN A 69 -8.68 -10.58 -11.57
C ASN A 69 -9.72 -9.92 -12.47
N GLU A 70 -10.02 -8.64 -12.24
CA GLU A 70 -11.06 -7.93 -12.99
C GLU A 70 -10.59 -7.57 -14.40
N TRP A 71 -9.29 -7.27 -14.62
CA TRP A 71 -8.80 -7.10 -15.98
C TRP A 71 -8.79 -8.41 -16.75
N GLN A 72 -8.48 -9.54 -16.11
CA GLN A 72 -8.53 -10.83 -16.81
C GLN A 72 -9.97 -11.13 -17.22
N GLY A 73 -10.95 -10.99 -16.32
CA GLY A 73 -12.36 -11.14 -16.66
C GLY A 73 -12.83 -10.19 -17.77
N PHE A 74 -12.47 -8.89 -17.67
CA PHE A 74 -12.78 -7.89 -18.71
C PHE A 74 -12.17 -8.24 -20.08
N MET A 75 -10.94 -8.76 -20.11
CA MET A 75 -10.28 -9.17 -21.34
C MET A 75 -10.89 -10.46 -21.90
N GLU A 76 -11.22 -11.44 -21.04
CA GLU A 76 -11.86 -12.70 -21.42
C GLU A 76 -13.25 -12.47 -22.04
N GLU A 77 -14.03 -11.53 -21.51
CA GLU A 77 -15.33 -11.11 -22.09
C GLU A 77 -15.19 -10.45 -23.47
N GLN A 78 -13.99 -9.96 -23.84
CA GLN A 78 -13.71 -9.34 -25.13
C GLN A 78 -13.11 -10.29 -26.16
N ILE A 79 -12.71 -11.50 -25.76
CA ILE A 79 -12.27 -12.53 -26.70
C ILE A 79 -13.53 -13.14 -27.32
N PRO A 80 -13.73 -13.04 -28.65
CA PRO A 80 -14.89 -13.67 -29.31
C PRO A 80 -14.87 -15.17 -29.03
N SER A 81 -16.05 -15.78 -28.80
CA SER A 81 -16.20 -17.21 -28.49
C SER A 81 -15.63 -18.18 -29.54
N ASP A 82 -15.23 -17.64 -30.69
CA ASP A 82 -14.84 -18.39 -31.88
C ASP A 82 -13.39 -18.12 -32.32
N ALA A 83 -12.54 -17.56 -31.43
CA ALA A 83 -11.12 -17.34 -31.66
C ALA A 83 -10.24 -18.55 -31.30
#